data_AF-A0A7K0NBK1-F1
#
_entry.id   AF-A0A7K0NBK1-F1
#
_cell.length_a   1.000
_cell.length_b   1.000
_cell.length_c   1.000
_cell.angle_alpha   90.00
_cell.angle_beta   90.00
_cell.angle_gamma   90.00
#
_symmetry.space_group_name_H-M   'P 1'
#
loop_
_entity.id
_entity.type
_entity.pdbx_description
1 polymer ?
#
loop_
_entity_poly.entity_id
_entity_poly.type
_entity_poly.pdbx_seq_one_letter_code
_entity_poly.pdbx_strand_id
1 'polypeptide(L)'
;MNVQVDRPIGMFDSGFGGLTVARALIDMMPNENLVYVGDTGRYPYGNKSASDVRNFALEIANSLVNDFDVKMIVVACNTAASV
;
A
#
# COMPACT_ATOMS: atom_id res chain seq x y z
N MET A 1 1.64 -15.94 22.00
CA MET A 1 1.01 -15.13 20.92
C MET A 1 1.12 -15.95 19.65
N ASN A 2 -0.01 -16.42 19.11
CA ASN A 2 -0.01 -17.17 17.86
C ASN A 2 0.00 -16.14 16.73
N VAL A 3 1.18 -15.86 16.15
CA VAL A 3 1.25 -14.98 14.98
C VAL A 3 0.66 -15.78 13.83
N GLN A 4 -0.53 -15.40 13.36
CA GLN A 4 -1.07 -15.94 12.11
C GLN A 4 -0.11 -15.56 10.97
N VAL A 5 0.61 -16.56 10.46
CA VAL A 5 1.68 -16.39 9.48
C VAL A 5 1.12 -16.11 8.08
N ASP A 6 -0.15 -16.46 7.84
CA ASP A 6 -0.78 -16.47 6.51
C ASP A 6 -1.49 -15.15 6.12
N ARG A 7 -1.49 -14.14 7.01
CA ARG A 7 -2.09 -12.83 6.70
C ARG A 7 -1.30 -12.13 5.59
N PRO A 8 -1.96 -11.43 4.64
CA PRO A 8 -1.29 -10.83 3.50
C PRO A 8 -0.46 -9.60 3.89
N ILE A 9 0.50 -9.25 3.04
CA ILE A 9 1.10 -7.91 3.00
C ILE A 9 0.14 -7.00 2.21
N GLY A 10 -0.22 -5.87 2.80
CA GLY A 10 -0.91 -4.78 2.10
C GLY A 10 0.09 -3.85 1.44
N MET A 11 -0.20 -3.38 0.24
CA MET A 11 0.59 -2.39 -0.46
C MET A 11 -0.32 -1.37 -1.11
N PHE A 12 0.08 -0.10 -1.13
CA PHE A 12 -0.63 0.90 -1.91
C PHE A 12 0.28 1.90 -2.62
N ASP A 13 -0.24 2.44 -3.71
CA ASP A 13 0.34 3.55 -4.47
C ASP A 13 -0.76 4.49 -4.95
N SER A 14 -0.37 5.70 -5.36
CA SER A 14 -1.27 6.66 -6.02
C SER A 14 -1.82 6.15 -7.36
N GLY A 15 -1.22 5.13 -7.98
CA GLY A 15 -1.67 4.55 -9.23
C GLY A 15 -1.01 3.21 -9.53
N PHE A 16 -0.39 3.09 -10.70
CA PHE A 16 0.25 1.86 -11.18
C PHE A 16 1.78 1.84 -11.01
N GLY A 17 2.40 2.95 -10.64
CA GLY A 17 3.87 3.04 -10.50
C GLY A 17 4.41 2.08 -9.44
N GLY A 18 3.62 1.88 -8.38
CA GLY A 18 3.90 0.93 -7.30
C GLY A 18 3.95 -0.54 -7.73
N LEU A 19 3.46 -0.90 -8.92
CA LEU A 19 3.59 -2.27 -9.44
C LEU A 19 5.05 -2.68 -9.64
N THR A 20 5.96 -1.73 -9.83
CA THR A 20 7.41 -2.00 -9.84
C THR A 20 7.92 -2.51 -8.48
N VAL A 21 7.41 -1.93 -7.39
CA VAL A 21 7.70 -2.37 -6.01
C VAL A 21 7.00 -3.70 -5.72
N ALA A 22 5.73 -3.85 -6.14
CA ALA A 22 4.99 -5.10 -6.02
C ALA A 22 5.73 -6.26 -6.71
N ARG A 23 6.26 -6.01 -7.91
CA ARG A 23 7.06 -7.01 -8.64
C ARG A 23 8.29 -7.43 -7.85
N ALA A 24 9.08 -6.47 -7.34
CA ALA A 24 10.26 -6.76 -6.55
C ALA A 24 9.92 -7.52 -5.25
N LEU A 25 8.80 -7.19 -4.60
CA LEU A 25 8.32 -7.91 -3.42
C LEU A 25 7.99 -9.36 -3.76
N ILE A 26 7.23 -9.61 -4.84
CA ILE A 26 6.88 -10.96 -5.29
C ILE A 26 8.14 -11.77 -5.63
N ASP A 27 9.12 -11.15 -6.29
CA ASP A 27 10.38 -11.82 -6.66
C ASP A 27 11.23 -12.19 -5.42
N MET A 28 11.26 -11.34 -4.38
CA MET A 28 12.03 -11.61 -3.15
C MET A 28 11.28 -12.47 -2.11
N MET A 29 9.96 -12.40 -2.09
CA MET A 29 9.08 -13.04 -1.11
C MET A 29 7.96 -13.84 -1.81
N PRO A 30 8.30 -14.87 -2.60
CA PRO A 30 7.33 -15.55 -3.48
C PRO A 30 6.23 -16.33 -2.74
N ASN A 31 6.40 -16.58 -1.44
CA ASN A 31 5.43 -17.28 -0.61
C ASN A 31 4.48 -16.33 0.15
N GLU A 32 4.62 -15.02 -0.03
CA GLU A 32 3.76 -14.03 0.61
C GLU A 32 2.54 -13.70 -0.23
N ASN A 33 1.37 -13.64 0.41
CA ASN A 33 0.18 -13.10 -0.21
C ASN A 33 0.25 -11.57 -0.24
N LEU A 34 -0.09 -10.94 -1.37
CA LEU A 34 -0.04 -9.49 -1.56
C LEU A 34 -1.42 -8.94 -1.94
N VAL A 35 -1.89 -7.95 -1.20
CA VAL A 35 -3.03 -7.11 -1.57
C VAL A 35 -2.49 -5.76 -2.02
N TYR A 36 -2.75 -5.38 -3.27
CA TYR A 36 -2.32 -4.10 -3.83
C TYR A 36 -3.51 -3.18 -4.08
N VAL A 37 -3.43 -1.95 -3.58
CA VAL A 37 -4.41 -0.88 -3.84
C VAL A 37 -3.75 0.26 -4.62
N GLY A 38 -4.20 0.47 -5.86
CA GLY A 38 -3.83 1.64 -6.66
C GLY A 38 -4.91 2.70 -6.59
N ASP A 39 -4.61 3.87 -6.05
CA ASP A 39 -5.58 4.96 -5.87
C ASP A 39 -5.77 5.82 -7.12
N THR A 40 -6.10 5.17 -8.24
CA THR A 40 -6.16 5.81 -9.56
C THR A 40 -7.23 6.90 -9.65
N GLY A 41 -8.23 6.91 -8.77
CA GLY A 41 -9.27 7.94 -8.73
C GLY A 41 -8.78 9.31 -8.26
N ARG A 42 -7.68 9.38 -7.51
CA ARG A 42 -7.09 10.64 -7.00
C ARG A 42 -5.68 10.89 -7.55
N TYR A 43 -5.22 10.04 -8.46
CA TYR A 43 -3.95 10.19 -9.18
C TYR A 43 -3.87 11.53 -9.95
N PRO A 44 -2.68 12.14 -10.07
CA PRO A 44 -1.44 11.84 -9.34
C PRO A 44 -1.42 12.55 -7.97
N TYR A 45 -0.73 11.96 -6.99
CA TYR A 45 -0.55 12.61 -5.67
C TYR A 45 0.39 13.81 -5.71
N GLY A 46 1.33 13.86 -6.66
CA GLY A 46 2.36 14.90 -6.73
C GLY A 46 1.84 16.34 -6.87
N ASN A 47 0.58 16.54 -7.25
CA ASN A 47 -0.05 17.87 -7.36
C ASN A 47 -1.06 18.17 -6.23
N LYS A 48 -1.11 17.32 -5.20
CA LYS A 48 -2.00 17.45 -4.05
C LYS A 48 -1.27 18.08 -2.87
N SER A 49 -2.02 18.64 -1.91
CA SER A 49 -1.43 19.15 -0.68
C SER A 49 -0.90 17.99 0.18
N ALA A 50 0.11 18.23 1.02
CA ALA A 50 0.63 17.22 1.93
C ALA A 50 -0.45 16.68 2.89
N SER A 51 -1.37 17.54 3.34
CA SER A 51 -2.52 17.15 4.15
C SER A 51 -3.46 16.21 3.42
N ASP A 52 -3.75 16.47 2.14
CA ASP A 52 -4.63 15.60 1.35
C ASP A 52 -3.98 14.23 1.13
N VAL A 53 -2.69 14.21 0.74
CA VAL A 53 -1.95 12.96 0.54
C VAL A 53 -1.91 12.13 1.82
N ARG A 54 -1.66 12.78 2.97
CA ARG A 54 -1.68 12.11 4.28
C ARG A 54 -3.05 11.51 4.59
N ASN A 55 -4.13 12.24 4.32
CA ASN A 55 -5.49 11.74 4.53
C ASN A 55 -5.79 10.54 3.62
N PHE A 56 -5.47 10.62 2.34
CA PHE A 56 -5.67 9.50 1.41
C PHE A 56 -4.85 8.27 1.80
N ALA A 57 -3.60 8.45 2.22
CA ALA A 57 -2.75 7.37 2.71
C ALA A 57 -3.34 6.69 3.95
N LEU A 58 -3.86 7.47 4.91
CA LEU A 58 -4.50 6.93 6.11
C LEU A 58 -5.81 6.20 5.79
N GLU A 59 -6.63 6.72 4.88
CA GLU A 59 -7.85 6.04 4.42
C GLU A 59 -7.54 4.67 3.81
N ILE A 60 -6.56 4.60 2.90
CA ILE A 60 -6.17 3.35 2.26
C ILE A 60 -5.53 2.38 3.27
N ALA A 61 -4.67 2.88 4.16
CA ALA A 61 -4.08 2.06 5.21
C ALA A 61 -5.14 1.46 6.14
N ASN A 62 -6.14 2.26 6.53
CA ASN A 62 -7.27 1.77 7.33
C ASN A 62 -8.09 0.71 6.58
N SER A 63 -8.34 0.90 5.28
CA SER A 63 -9.02 -0.12 4.46
C SER A 63 -8.19 -1.41 4.38
N LEU A 64 -6.88 -1.34 4.16
CA LEU A 64 -5.99 -2.51 4.15
C LEU A 64 -6.06 -3.29 5.47
N VAL A 65 -6.08 -2.61 6.61
CA VAL A 65 -6.22 -3.26 7.93
C VAL A 65 -7.61 -3.86 8.12
N ASN A 66 -8.66 -3.08 7.88
CA ASN A 66 -10.02 -3.47 8.25
C ASN A 66 -10.64 -4.48 7.29
N ASP A 67 -10.37 -4.36 5.98
CA ASP A 67 -11.03 -5.15 4.95
C ASP A 67 -10.24 -6.41 4.59
N PHE A 68 -8.92 -6.41 4.83
CA PHE A 68 -8.02 -7.49 4.39
C PHE A 68 -7.17 -8.10 5.53
N ASP A 69 -7.23 -7.58 6.75
CA ASP A 69 -6.45 -8.04 7.92
C ASP A 69 -4.96 -8.23 7.58
N VAL A 70 -4.34 -7.22 6.98
CA VAL A 70 -2.94 -7.28 6.58
C VAL A 70 -2.00 -7.34 7.79
N LYS A 71 -0.93 -8.14 7.69
CA LYS A 71 0.11 -8.20 8.74
C LYS A 71 1.14 -7.06 8.66
N MET A 72 1.25 -6.43 7.50
CA MET A 72 2.19 -5.36 7.21
C MET A 72 1.63 -4.49 6.08
N ILE A 73 1.93 -3.18 6.10
CA ILE A 73 1.62 -2.26 5.01
C ILE A 73 2.92 -1.73 4.39
N VAL A 74 3.00 -1.77 3.07
CA VAL A 74 4.06 -1.16 2.27
C VAL A 74 3.50 0.04 1.52
N VAL A 75 4.08 1.22 1.76
CA VAL A 75 3.78 2.43 1.01
C VAL A 75 4.67 2.46 -0.23
N ALA A 76 4.13 2.06 -1.39
CA ALA A 76 4.90 1.99 -2.65
C ALA A 76 4.99 3.34 -3.38
N CYS A 77 4.17 4.33 -3.00
CA CYS A 77 4.24 5.69 -3.54
C CYS A 77 5.28 6.54 -2.81
N ASN A 78 6.31 7.02 -3.53
CA ASN A 78 7.29 7.94 -2.95
C ASN A 78 6.67 9.23 -2.40
N THR A 79 5.66 9.79 -3.08
CA THR A 79 4.97 11.00 -2.62
C THR A 79 4.23 10.74 -1.31
N ALA A 80 3.50 9.63 -1.19
CA ALA A 80 2.81 9.28 0.05
C ALA A 80 3.78 8.96 1.18
N ALA A 81 4.92 8.34 0.88
CA ALA A 81 5.96 8.05 1.88
C ALA A 81 6.70 9.29 2.39
N SER A 82 6.61 10.43 1.68
CA SER A 82 7.35 11.65 2.02
C SER A 82 6.61 12.60 2.98
N VAL A 83 5.34 12.32 3.31
CA VAL A 83 4.45 13.22 4.07
C VAL A 83 3.92 12.61 5.36
#